data_AF-A0A536YNX7-F1
#
_entry.id   AF-A0A536YNX7-F1
#
_cell.length_a   1.000
_cell.length_b   1.000
_cell.length_c   1.000
_cell.angle_alpha   90.00
_cell.angle_beta   90.00
_cell.angle_gamma   90.00
#
_symmetry.space_group_name_H-M   'P 1'
#
loop_
_entity.id
_entity.type
_entity.pdbx_description
1 polymer ?
#
loop_
_entity_poly.entity_id
_entity_poly.type
_entity_poly.pdbx_seq_one_letter_code
_entity_poly.pdbx_strand_id
1 'polypeptide(L)' 'MAMSANDVMKMIKDKEVKFVDLRFTDTRGKEQHVSVPVKAFTMDKFESGHFFDGSSIAGWKS' A
#
# COMPACT_ATOMS: atom_id res chain seq x y z
N MET A 1 19.12 -3.45 4.16
CA MET A 1 18.91 -4.01 2.80
C MET A 1 17.45 -3.80 2.44
N ALA A 2 17.16 -3.37 1.21
CA ALA A 2 15.78 -3.27 0.74
C ALA A 2 15.22 -4.68 0.51
N MET A 3 14.02 -4.97 1.04
CA MET A 3 13.31 -6.21 0.73
C MET A 3 12.73 -6.12 -0.68
N SER A 4 12.78 -7.21 -1.44
CA SER A 4 12.10 -7.28 -2.73
C SER A 4 10.60 -7.54 -2.55
N ALA A 5 9.80 -7.28 -3.60
CA ALA A 5 8.36 -7.62 -3.59
C ALA A 5 8.12 -9.12 -3.29
N ASN A 6 9.01 -9.99 -3.76
CA ASN A 6 8.95 -11.43 -3.48
C ASN A 6 9.18 -11.75 -2.00
N ASP A 7 10.08 -11.03 -1.33
CA ASP A 7 10.34 -11.22 0.10
C ASP A 7 9.13 -10.78 0.94
N VAL A 8 8.46 -9.69 0.54
CA VAL A 8 7.23 -9.22 1.17
C VAL A 8 6.09 -10.23 0.99
N MET A 9 5.93 -10.79 -0.22
CA MET A 9 4.90 -11.81 -0.48
C MET A 9 5.15 -13.11 0.30
N LYS A 10 6.40 -13.49 0.52
CA LYS A 10 6.74 -14.61 1.42
C LYS A 10 6.37 -14.29 2.86
N MET A 11 6.77 -13.12 3.36
CA MET A 11 6.46 -12.69 4.72
C MET A 11 4.95 -12.65 5.00
N ILE A 12 4.16 -12.22 4.02
CA ILE A 12 2.69 -12.22 4.09
C ILE A 12 2.15 -13.63 4.29
N LYS A 13 2.67 -14.61 3.55
CA LYS A 13 2.26 -16.03 3.65
C LYS A 13 2.73 -16.65 4.96
N ASP A 14 4.01 -16.47 5.31
CA ASP A 14 4.64 -17.08 6.48
C ASP A 14 4.03 -16.59 7.80
N LYS A 15 3.56 -15.34 7.84
CA LYS A 15 2.95 -14.73 9.03
C LYS A 15 1.43 -14.69 8.99
N GLU A 16 0.81 -15.35 8.01
CA GLU A 16 -0.65 -15.38 7.82
C GLU A 16 -1.30 -13.98 7.92
N VAL A 17 -0.65 -13.01 7.28
CA VAL A 17 -1.09 -11.61 7.32
C VAL A 17 -2.47 -11.51 6.68
N LYS A 18 -3.37 -10.73 7.30
CA LYS A 18 -4.77 -10.54 6.83
C LYS A 18 -4.99 -9.24 6.07
N PHE A 19 -4.17 -8.23 6.34
CA PHE A 19 -4.25 -6.91 5.73
C PHE A 19 -2.86 -6.35 5.46
N VAL A 20 -2.72 -5.64 4.35
CA VAL A 20 -1.55 -4.85 4.00
C VAL A 20 -1.95 -3.38 4.10
N ASP A 21 -1.19 -2.62 4.88
CA ASP A 21 -1.43 -1.20 5.09
C ASP A 21 -0.48 -0.39 4.21
N LEU A 22 -1.04 0.31 3.22
CA LEU A 22 -0.28 1.15 2.30
C LEU A 22 -0.22 2.56 2.87
N ARG A 23 0.95 2.98 3.33
CA ARG A 23 1.17 4.30 3.93
C ARG A 23 1.88 5.25 2.99
N PHE A 24 1.45 6.50 2.98
CA PHE A 24 2.07 7.57 2.22
C PHE A 24 1.85 8.90 2.91
N THR A 25 2.56 9.93 2.47
CA THR A 25 2.50 11.26 3.08
C THR A 25 1.97 12.25 2.07
N ASP A 26 0.99 13.06 2.48
CA ASP A 26 0.54 14.19 1.66
C ASP A 26 1.58 15.31 1.61
N THR A 27 1.37 16.31 0.75
CA THR A 27 2.33 17.42 0.54
C THR A 27 2.50 18.30 1.78
N ARG A 28 1.59 18.19 2.75
CA ARG A 28 1.64 18.91 4.02
C ARG A 28 2.34 18.12 5.13
N GLY A 29 2.80 16.91 4.84
CA GLY A 29 3.49 16.06 5.79
C GLY A 29 2.58 15.16 6.63
N LYS A 30 1.27 15.11 6.36
CA LYS A 30 0.36 14.23 7.11
C LYS A 30 0.41 12.81 6.52
N GLU A 31 0.59 11.83 7.40
CA GLU A 31 0.54 10.41 7.06
C GLU A 31 -0.92 10.02 6.76
N GLN A 32 -1.10 9.38 5.61
CA GLN A 32 -2.34 8.80 5.14
C GLN A 32 -2.10 7.32 4.90
N HIS A 33 -3.15 6.51 5.00
CA HIS A 33 -3.01 5.07 4.81
C HIS A 33 -4.26 4.43 4.20
N VAL A 34 -4.04 3.34 3.45
CA VAL A 34 -5.11 2.53 2.85
C VAL A 34 -4.88 1.07 3.23
N SER A 35 -5.82 0.52 3.98
CA SER A 35 -5.84 -0.90 4.34
C SER A 35 -6.43 -1.74 3.21
N VAL A 36 -5.66 -2.71 2.73
CA VAL A 36 -6.06 -3.64 1.67
C VAL A 36 -6.08 -5.07 2.22
N PRO A 37 -7.17 -5.84 2.03
CA PRO A 37 -7.17 -7.26 2.37
C PRO A 37 -6.20 -8.04 1.48
N VAL A 38 -5.44 -8.97 2.04
CA VAL A 38 -4.38 -9.66 1.29
C VAL A 38 -4.91 -10.46 0.10
N LYS A 39 -6.17 -10.92 0.19
CA LYS A 39 -6.85 -11.59 -0.93
C LYS A 39 -6.89 -10.74 -2.21
N ALA A 40 -6.88 -9.42 -2.07
CA ALA A 40 -6.86 -8.45 -3.16
C ALA A 40 -5.47 -7.81 -3.36
N PHE A 41 -4.43 -8.32 -2.68
CA PHE A 41 -3.07 -7.80 -2.74
C PHE A 41 -2.17 -8.81 -3.47
N THR A 42 -1.89 -8.56 -4.75
CA THR A 42 -1.11 -9.41 -5.65
C THR A 42 0.15 -8.68 -6.11
N MET A 43 1.06 -9.39 -6.79
CA MET A 43 2.31 -8.81 -7.32
C MET A 43 2.06 -7.60 -8.24
N ASP A 44 0.94 -7.60 -8.98
CA ASP A 44 0.54 -6.48 -9.84
C ASP A 44 0.46 -5.15 -9.08
N LYS A 45 0.10 -5.14 -7.79
CA LYS A 45 0.06 -3.90 -7.00
C LYS A 45 1.44 -3.28 -6.74
N PHE A 46 2.52 -4.07 -6.82
CA PHE A 46 3.89 -3.55 -6.73
C PHE A 46 4.38 -2.96 -8.05
N GLU A 47 3.81 -3.38 -9.19
CA GLU A 47 4.21 -2.94 -10.52
C GLU A 47 3.30 -1.81 -11.03
N SER A 48 1.99 -2.04 -11.05
CA SER A 48 0.96 -1.13 -11.53
C SER A 48 0.51 -0.11 -10.47
N GLY A 49 0.81 -0.37 -9.20
CA GLY A 49 0.40 0.46 -8.07
C GLY A 49 -1.03 0.18 -7.58
N HIS A 50 -1.44 0.90 -6.54
CA HIS A 50 -2.80 0.81 -6.00
C HIS A 50 -3.55 2.12 -6.21
N PHE A 51 -4.64 2.06 -6.97
CA PHE A 51 -5.54 3.20 -7.15
C PHE A 51 -6.31 3.49 -5.87
N PHE A 52 -6.35 4.77 -5.49
CA PHE A 52 -7.17 5.30 -4.41
C PHE A 52 -7.74 6.67 -4.80
N ASP A 53 -8.79 7.11 -4.12
CA ASP A 53 -9.38 8.43 -4.36
C ASP A 53 -8.56 9.54 -3.69
N GLY A 54 -7.86 10.33 -4.50
CA GLY A 54 -7.06 11.47 -4.05
C GLY A 54 -7.85 12.76 -3.80
N SER A 55 -9.17 12.79 -4.07
CA SER A 55 -9.98 14.00 -3.86
C SER A 55 -10.10 14.40 -2.39
N SER A 56 -9.99 13.41 -1.50
CA SER A 56 -10.01 13.62 -0.06
C SER A 56 -8.65 14.02 0.53
N ILE A 57 -7.61 14.17 -0.30
CA ILE A 57 -6.25 14.49 0.15
C ILE A 57 -5.95 15.96 -0.10
N ALA A 58 -5.75 16.67 1.00
CA ALA A 58 -5.48 18.11 0.98
C ALA A 58 -4.26 18.42 0.10
N GLY A 59 -4.48 19.19 -0.97
CA GLY A 59 -3.44 19.66 -1.86
C GLY A 59 -3.08 18.74 -3.03
N TRP A 60 -3.85 17.66 -3.27
CA TRP A 60 -3.60 16.75 -4.40
C TRP A 60 -4.56 16.95 -5.57
N LYS A 61 -5.87 16.93 -5.31
CA LYS A 61 -6.91 17.09 -6.34
C LYS A 61 -7.88 18.19 -5.91
N SER A 62 -8.14 19.14 -6.82
CA SER A 62 -9.20 20.14 -6.77
C SER A 62 -10.20 19.90 -7.88
#